data_AF-A0A972XKA5-F1
#
_entry.id   AF-A0A972XKA5-F1
#
_cell.length_a   1.000
_cell.length_b   1.000
_cell.length_c   1.000
_cell.angle_alpha   90.00
_cell.angle_beta   90.00
_cell.angle_gamma   90.00
#
_symmetry.space_group_name_H-M   'P 1'
#
loop_
_entity.id
_entity.type
_entity.pdbx_description
1 polymer ?
#
loop_
_entity_poly.entity_id
_entity_poly.type
_entity_poly.pdbx_seq_one_letter_code
_entity_poly.pdbx_strand_id
1 'polypeptide(L)'
;MSRRHDRMDEDDVRVRPTRGGSRPRSKDRPAHEQALAGTVIAVDRGRFTVAIPSPDPDASPRVIYAVKARELGRKGIVVGDDVDLVGDLSGDIDNQARVVRRHDRVSTLRRTADDTDPVERVIVANATQLAIVTATTNPAPSFGLIDRALV
;
A
#
# COMPACT_ATOMS: atom_id res chain seq x y z
N MET A 1 -2.97 -3.44 -62.00
CA MET A 1 -1.75 -4.26 -62.08
C MET A 1 -1.31 -4.62 -60.66
N SER A 2 -1.49 -5.89 -60.31
CA SER A 2 -1.23 -6.46 -58.98
C SER A 2 0.27 -6.39 -58.65
N ARG A 3 0.64 -5.79 -57.52
CA ARG A 3 2.01 -5.84 -57.01
C ARG A 3 2.31 -7.28 -56.59
N ARG A 4 3.20 -7.92 -57.35
CA ARG A 4 3.73 -9.26 -57.13
C ARG A 4 4.21 -9.43 -55.68
N HIS A 5 3.53 -10.29 -54.93
CA HIS A 5 4.02 -10.96 -53.72
C HIS A 5 5.00 -12.08 -54.10
N ASP A 6 6.07 -11.79 -54.85
CA ASP A 6 6.93 -12.82 -55.47
C ASP A 6 8.36 -12.86 -54.91
N ARG A 7 8.60 -12.21 -53.78
CA ARG A 7 9.86 -12.33 -53.03
C ARG A 7 9.58 -12.14 -51.55
N MET A 8 8.90 -13.13 -50.97
CA MET A 8 9.03 -13.38 -49.54
C MET A 8 9.88 -14.64 -49.46
N ASP A 9 11.13 -14.51 -49.00
CA ASP A 9 11.97 -15.68 -48.69
C ASP A 9 11.77 -16.12 -47.23
N GLU A 10 12.38 -17.24 -46.84
CA GLU A 10 12.26 -17.77 -45.48
C GLU A 10 12.85 -16.82 -44.42
N ASP A 11 13.73 -15.88 -44.82
CA ASP A 11 14.35 -14.88 -43.95
C ASP A 11 13.43 -13.65 -43.73
N ASP A 12 12.47 -13.39 -44.63
CA ASP A 12 11.45 -12.35 -44.49
C ASP A 12 10.37 -12.68 -43.44
N VAL A 13 10.34 -13.92 -42.95
CA VAL A 13 9.43 -14.35 -41.88
C VAL A 13 9.91 -13.79 -40.55
N ARG A 14 9.24 -12.73 -40.05
CA ARG A 14 9.42 -12.26 -38.67
C ARG A 14 9.17 -13.40 -37.69
N VAL A 15 10.24 -13.99 -37.18
CA VAL A 15 10.19 -14.95 -36.08
C VAL A 15 9.62 -14.23 -34.86
N ARG A 16 8.36 -14.51 -34.53
CA ARG A 16 7.79 -14.07 -33.26
C ARG A 16 8.71 -14.62 -32.17
N PRO A 17 9.25 -13.77 -31.26
CA PRO A 17 10.02 -14.26 -30.13
C PRO A 17 9.28 -15.44 -29.51
N THR A 18 9.97 -16.58 -29.38
CA THR A 18 9.36 -17.77 -28.78
C THR A 18 8.81 -17.37 -27.41
N ARG A 19 7.70 -17.97 -26.98
CA ARG A 19 7.12 -17.69 -25.63
C ARG A 19 8.14 -17.86 -24.49
N GLY A 20 9.28 -18.50 -24.75
CA GLY A 20 10.39 -18.71 -23.82
C GLY A 20 11.29 -17.49 -23.54
N GLY A 21 11.04 -16.32 -24.16
CA GLY A 21 11.78 -15.09 -23.86
C GLY A 21 11.53 -14.48 -22.48
N SER A 22 10.51 -14.95 -21.73
CA SER A 22 10.40 -14.57 -20.32
C SER A 22 11.41 -15.40 -19.53
N ARG A 23 12.55 -14.79 -19.20
CA ARG A 23 13.50 -15.33 -18.22
C ARG A 23 12.68 -15.88 -17.04
N PRO A 24 12.88 -17.16 -16.65
CA PRO A 24 12.09 -17.78 -15.58
C PRO A 24 12.06 -16.85 -14.37
N ARG A 25 10.87 -16.62 -13.83
CA ARG A 25 10.72 -15.76 -12.65
C ARG A 25 11.63 -16.34 -11.57
N SER A 26 12.64 -15.59 -11.15
CA SER A 26 13.55 -16.03 -10.10
C SER A 26 12.74 -16.44 -8.87
N LYS A 27 13.15 -17.54 -8.23
CA LYS A 27 12.61 -17.94 -6.93
C LYS A 27 13.18 -17.07 -5.82
N ASP A 28 14.37 -16.52 -6.04
CA ASP A 28 14.99 -15.55 -5.15
C ASP A 28 14.24 -14.23 -5.23
N ARG A 29 13.71 -13.82 -4.09
CA ARG A 29 13.04 -12.53 -3.96
C ARG A 29 14.08 -11.44 -3.82
N PRO A 30 13.82 -10.23 -4.35
CA PRO A 30 14.70 -9.10 -4.09
C PRO A 30 14.76 -8.83 -2.58
N ALA A 31 15.95 -8.54 -2.07
CA ALA A 31 16.13 -8.19 -0.65
C ALA A 31 15.53 -6.81 -0.31
N HIS A 32 15.38 -5.94 -1.33
CA HIS A 32 14.91 -4.56 -1.19
C HIS A 32 15.75 -3.76 -0.18
N GLU A 33 17.07 -3.89 -0.25
CA GLU A 33 18.02 -3.23 0.67
C GLU A 33 17.95 -1.69 0.62
N GLN A 34 17.55 -1.14 -0.53
CA GLN A 34 17.39 0.30 -0.74
C GLN A 34 15.95 0.79 -0.52
N ALA A 35 15.10 -0.01 0.13
CA ALA A 35 13.75 0.42 0.39
C ALA A 35 13.72 1.55 1.43
N LEU A 36 12.89 2.56 1.18
CA LEU A 36 12.70 3.67 2.12
C LEU A 36 11.50 3.38 3.01
N ALA A 37 11.67 3.63 4.31
CA ALA A 37 10.60 3.49 5.29
C ALA A 37 9.64 4.69 5.22
N GLY A 38 8.36 4.42 5.47
CA GLY A 38 7.34 5.45 5.61
C GLY A 38 6.09 4.91 6.31
N THR A 39 5.17 5.81 6.62
CA THR A 39 3.93 5.49 7.34
C THR A 39 2.72 5.71 6.44
N VAL A 40 1.82 4.73 6.41
CA VAL A 40 0.60 4.80 5.59
C VAL A 40 -0.37 5.81 6.19
N ILE A 41 -0.75 6.83 5.42
CA ILE A 41 -1.67 7.89 5.84
C ILE A 41 -3.06 7.78 5.21
N ALA A 42 -3.20 7.10 4.07
CA ALA A 42 -4.50 6.84 3.44
C ALA A 42 -4.52 5.49 2.71
N VAL A 43 -5.71 4.89 2.61
CA VAL A 43 -5.94 3.59 1.96
C VAL A 43 -7.17 3.65 1.06
N ASP A 44 -6.96 3.49 -0.25
CA ASP A 44 -8.00 3.60 -1.27
C ASP A 44 -7.99 2.38 -2.21
N ARG A 45 -8.83 1.38 -1.92
CA ARG A 45 -9.09 0.20 -2.79
C ARG A 45 -7.82 -0.41 -3.41
N GLY A 46 -6.76 -0.57 -2.60
CA GLY A 46 -5.50 -1.17 -3.02
C GLY A 46 -4.41 -0.19 -3.46
N ARG A 47 -4.70 1.11 -3.43
CA ARG A 47 -3.72 2.21 -3.44
C ARG A 47 -3.49 2.69 -2.03
N PHE A 48 -2.27 3.12 -1.75
CA PHE A 48 -1.82 3.55 -0.44
C PHE A 48 -1.11 4.88 -0.59
N THR A 49 -1.46 5.83 0.26
CA THR A 49 -0.71 7.07 0.38
C THR A 49 0.22 6.91 1.57
N VAL A 50 1.52 7.11 1.35
CA VAL A 50 2.55 6.90 2.36
C VAL A 50 3.35 8.18 2.54
N ALA A 51 3.49 8.60 3.79
CA ALA A 51 4.37 9.69 4.18
C ALA A 51 5.77 9.13 4.47
N ILE A 52 6.76 9.59 3.71
CA ILE A 52 8.18 9.34 3.99
C ILE A 52 8.70 10.53 4.80
N PRO A 53 9.23 10.30 6.01
CA PRO A 53 9.79 11.38 6.82
C PRO A 53 10.99 12.02 6.12
N SER A 54 11.11 13.34 6.26
CA SER A 54 12.32 14.05 5.82
C SER A 54 13.44 13.86 6.85
N PRO A 55 14.73 13.84 6.42
CA PRO A 55 15.86 13.90 7.34
C PRO A 55 15.89 15.21 8.15
N ASP A 56 15.33 16.27 7.58
CA ASP A 56 15.15 17.56 8.24
C ASP A 56 13.85 17.55 9.07
N PRO A 57 13.90 17.72 10.40
CA PRO A 57 12.72 17.72 11.27
C PRO A 57 11.70 18.81 10.94
N ASP A 58 12.14 19.94 10.38
CA ASP A 58 11.28 21.08 10.09
C ASP A 58 10.64 21.01 8.70
N ALA A 59 11.08 20.06 7.87
CA ALA A 59 10.55 19.86 6.54
C ALA A 59 9.30 18.96 6.56
N SER A 60 8.38 19.26 5.64
CA SER A 60 7.19 18.41 5.46
C SER A 60 7.57 17.02 4.95
N PRO A 61 6.86 15.96 5.41
CA PRO A 61 7.10 14.62 4.91
C PRO A 61 6.73 14.54 3.42
N ARG A 62 7.47 13.73 2.68
CA ARG A 62 7.19 13.49 1.27
C ARG A 62 6.04 12.52 1.15
N VAL A 63 4.99 12.92 0.44
CA VAL A 63 3.80 12.08 0.21
C VAL A 63 3.98 11.28 -1.07
N ILE A 64 3.83 9.96 -0.97
CA ILE A 64 4.02 9.01 -2.06
C ILE A 64 2.75 8.20 -2.27
N TYR A 65 2.33 8.06 -3.52
CA TYR A 65 1.29 7.13 -3.92
C TYR A 65 1.93 5.80 -4.28
N ALA A 66 1.47 4.72 -3.65
CA ALA A 66 2.03 3.39 -3.82
C ALA A 66 0.95 2.34 -3.99
N VAL A 67 1.32 1.25 -4.67
CA VAL A 67 0.52 0.03 -4.71
C VAL A 67 1.19 -1.07 -3.90
N LYS A 68 0.41 -2.02 -3.42
CA LYS A 68 0.98 -3.17 -2.70
C LYS A 68 1.73 -4.10 -3.65
N ALA A 69 2.96 -4.46 -3.31
CA ALA A 69 3.69 -5.49 -4.04
C ALA A 69 2.97 -6.85 -3.90
N ARG A 70 2.95 -7.59 -5.01
CA ARG A 70 2.26 -8.90 -5.08
C ARG A 70 2.79 -9.91 -4.05
N GLU A 71 4.05 -9.77 -3.65
CA GLU A 71 4.72 -10.66 -2.69
C GLU A 71 4.26 -10.49 -1.23
N LEU A 72 3.67 -9.34 -0.89
CA LEU A 72 3.12 -9.08 0.45
C LEU A 72 1.83 -9.90 0.71
N GLY A 73 1.37 -10.67 -0.29
CA GLY A 73 0.33 -11.68 -0.16
C GLY A 73 -1.02 -11.11 0.30
N ARG A 74 -1.67 -11.77 1.25
CA ARG A 74 -2.98 -11.34 1.80
C ARG A 74 -2.86 -10.42 3.03
N LYS A 75 -1.64 -10.06 3.47
CA LYS A 75 -1.47 -9.14 4.60
C LYS A 75 -2.18 -7.81 4.31
N GLY A 76 -3.17 -7.45 5.12
CA GLY A 76 -3.84 -6.16 5.01
C GLY A 76 -2.90 -5.04 5.45
N ILE A 77 -2.87 -3.97 4.66
CA ILE A 77 -2.25 -2.69 5.04
C ILE A 77 -3.39 -1.76 5.45
N VAL A 78 -3.22 -1.06 6.56
CA VAL A 78 -4.19 -0.10 7.13
C VAL A 78 -3.49 1.23 7.39
N VAL A 79 -4.26 2.27 7.71
CA VAL A 79 -3.70 3.56 8.12
C VAL A 79 -2.87 3.38 9.39
N GLY A 80 -1.70 4.01 9.44
CA GLY A 80 -0.73 3.93 10.53
C GLY A 80 0.25 2.76 10.43
N ASP A 81 0.13 1.86 9.44
CA ASP A 81 1.15 0.83 9.22
C ASP A 81 2.49 1.47 8.81
N ASP A 82 3.56 1.02 9.43
CA ASP A 82 4.93 1.29 8.96
C ASP A 82 5.31 0.30 7.88
N VAL A 83 5.82 0.83 6.77
CA VAL A 83 6.06 0.09 5.54
C VAL A 83 7.36 0.50 4.87
N ASP A 84 7.92 -0.41 4.08
CA ASP A 84 9.04 -0.10 3.20
C ASP A 84 8.58 -0.03 1.75
N LEU A 85 9.06 1.01 1.06
CA LEU A 85 8.73 1.32 -0.32
C LEU A 85 9.93 1.20 -1.25
N VAL A 86 9.68 0.78 -2.48
CA VAL A 86 10.62 0.82 -3.58
C VAL A 86 9.97 1.42 -4.83
N GLY A 87 10.78 1.81 -5.81
CA GLY A 87 10.32 2.41 -7.06
C GLY A 87 10.63 3.89 -7.10
N ASP A 88 9.86 4.64 -7.89
CA ASP A 88 10.00 6.08 -7.96
C ASP A 88 9.29 6.76 -6.77
N LEU A 89 10.09 7.39 -5.91
CA LEU A 89 9.64 8.05 -4.68
C LEU A 89 9.74 9.58 -4.80
N SER A 90 9.61 10.14 -6.00
CA SER A 90 9.65 11.59 -6.22
C SER A 90 8.35 12.32 -5.84
N GLY A 91 7.22 11.62 -5.73
CA GLY A 91 5.94 12.17 -5.23
C GLY A 91 4.86 12.42 -6.29
N ASP A 92 5.13 12.18 -7.57
CA ASP A 92 4.09 12.19 -8.61
C ASP A 92 3.11 11.03 -8.40
N ILE A 93 1.82 11.26 -8.70
CA ILE A 93 0.77 10.25 -8.61
C ILE A 93 0.91 9.15 -9.67
N ASP A 94 1.53 9.48 -10.80
CA ASP A 94 1.76 8.54 -11.91
C ASP A 94 3.01 7.66 -11.69
N ASN A 95 3.73 7.87 -10.59
CA ASN A 95 4.92 7.10 -10.25
C ASN A 95 4.60 5.70 -9.77
N GLN A 96 5.46 4.75 -10.14
CA GLN A 96 5.30 3.34 -9.80
C GLN A 96 5.98 2.96 -8.48
N ALA A 97 5.60 3.61 -7.37
CA ALA A 97 6.04 3.17 -6.05
C ALA A 97 5.27 1.92 -5.58
N ARG A 98 5.96 1.05 -4.81
CA ARG A 98 5.36 -0.19 -4.30
C ARG A 98 5.75 -0.44 -2.85
N VAL A 99 4.76 -0.82 -2.04
CA VAL A 99 4.98 -1.32 -0.68
C VAL A 99 5.42 -2.78 -0.74
N VAL A 100 6.65 -3.06 -0.32
CA VAL A 100 7.27 -4.39 -0.38
C VAL A 100 7.32 -5.09 0.97
N ARG A 101 7.30 -4.32 2.06
CA ARG A 101 7.33 -4.82 3.43
C ARG A 101 6.34 -4.04 4.29
N ARG A 102 5.69 -4.73 5.22
CA ARG A 102 4.94 -4.14 6.33
C ARG A 102 5.62 -4.60 7.60
N HIS A 103 6.01 -3.66 8.45
CA HIS A 103 6.61 -3.93 9.74
C HIS A 103 5.58 -4.51 10.71
N ASP A 104 6.07 -5.01 11.84
CA ASP A 104 5.19 -5.50 12.91
C ASP A 104 4.50 -4.33 13.62
N ARG A 105 3.23 -4.53 13.96
CA ARG A 105 2.41 -3.48 14.56
C ARG A 105 2.64 -3.45 16.07
N VAL A 106 2.89 -2.27 16.62
CA VAL A 106 3.00 -2.08 18.07
C VAL A 106 1.61 -2.00 18.74
N SER A 107 0.60 -1.54 18.00
CA SER A 107 -0.79 -1.48 18.45
C SER A 107 -1.76 -1.69 17.28
N THR A 108 -2.99 -2.10 17.57
CA THR A 108 -4.06 -2.23 16.57
C THR A 108 -5.39 -1.77 17.12
N LEU A 109 -6.09 -0.92 16.37
CA LEU A 109 -7.51 -0.65 16.59
C LEU A 109 -8.33 -1.53 15.65
N ARG A 110 -9.30 -2.25 16.23
CA ARG A 110 -10.13 -3.21 15.51
C ARG A 110 -11.60 -2.79 15.52
N ARG A 111 -12.31 -3.19 14.48
CA ARG A 111 -13.75 -3.00 14.36
C ARG A 111 -14.39 -4.31 13.92
N THR A 112 -15.46 -4.69 14.61
CA THR A 112 -16.35 -5.78 14.19
C THR A 112 -17.09 -5.37 12.92
N ALA A 113 -17.10 -6.23 11.91
CA ALA A 113 -17.68 -5.91 10.60
C ALA A 113 -19.20 -5.69 10.66
N ASP A 114 -19.89 -6.38 11.57
CA ASP A 114 -21.33 -6.28 11.84
C ASP A 114 -21.64 -6.92 13.21
N ASP A 115 -22.82 -6.68 13.78
CA ASP A 115 -23.28 -7.33 15.03
C ASP A 115 -23.44 -8.86 14.87
N THR A 116 -23.46 -9.35 13.63
CA THR A 116 -23.63 -10.78 13.29
C THR A 116 -22.35 -11.48 12.80
N ASP A 117 -21.31 -10.73 12.41
CA ASP A 117 -20.04 -11.29 11.94
C ASP A 117 -18.97 -11.11 13.02
N PRO A 118 -18.52 -12.20 13.69
CA PRO A 118 -17.52 -12.11 14.76
C PRO A 118 -16.13 -11.73 14.26
N VAL A 119 -15.92 -11.58 12.94
CA VAL A 119 -14.62 -11.23 12.39
C VAL A 119 -14.30 -9.75 12.62
N GLU A 120 -13.45 -9.51 13.61
CA GLU A 120 -12.81 -8.22 13.82
C GLU A 120 -11.77 -7.93 12.72
N ARG A 121 -11.84 -6.73 12.16
CA ARG A 121 -10.89 -6.23 11.17
C ARG A 121 -10.08 -5.09 11.76
N VAL A 122 -8.77 -5.12 11.56
CA VAL A 122 -7.92 -3.99 11.93
C VAL A 122 -8.25 -2.82 11.00
N ILE A 123 -8.49 -1.65 11.59
CA ILE A 123 -8.79 -0.40 10.87
C ILE A 123 -7.65 0.63 10.98
N VAL A 124 -6.92 0.63 12.09
CA VAL A 124 -5.77 1.51 12.34
C VAL A 124 -4.66 0.69 13.01
N ALA A 125 -3.41 0.97 12.66
CA ALA A 125 -2.22 0.40 13.27
C ALA A 125 -1.39 1.50 13.95
N ASN A 126 -0.59 1.10 14.95
CA ASN A 126 0.43 1.94 15.57
C ASN A 126 -0.06 3.26 16.21
N ALA A 127 -1.36 3.40 16.46
CA ALA A 127 -1.89 4.50 17.26
C ALA A 127 -1.48 4.33 18.72
N THR A 128 -0.83 5.35 19.29
CA THR A 128 -0.36 5.37 20.69
C THR A 128 -1.23 6.24 21.60
N GLN A 129 -2.10 7.06 21.02
CA GLN A 129 -3.03 7.93 21.72
C GLN A 129 -4.42 7.83 21.10
N LEU A 130 -5.45 7.91 21.94
CA LEU A 130 -6.85 7.98 21.55
C LEU A 130 -7.46 9.24 22.17
N ALA A 131 -8.15 10.03 21.35
CA ALA A 131 -8.89 11.20 21.81
C ALA A 131 -10.38 10.89 21.82
N ILE A 132 -11.00 10.90 23.00
CA ILE A 132 -12.45 10.78 23.14
C ILE A 132 -13.04 12.18 23.08
N VAL A 133 -13.81 12.45 22.04
CA VAL A 133 -14.43 13.76 21.81
C VAL A 133 -15.93 13.65 22.02
N THR A 134 -16.47 14.45 22.95
CA THR A 134 -17.90 14.60 23.18
C THR A 134 -18.30 16.07 23.06
N ALA A 135 -19.51 16.34 22.59
CA ALA A 135 -20.09 17.67 22.66
C ALA A 135 -20.54 17.97 24.10
N THR A 136 -20.49 19.25 24.49
CA THR A 136 -21.08 19.72 25.76
C THR A 136 -22.58 19.97 25.64
N THR A 137 -23.07 20.18 24.42
CA THR A 137 -24.49 20.37 24.06
C THR A 137 -24.75 19.94 22.62
N ASN A 138 -25.99 19.59 22.28
CA ASN A 138 -26.44 19.14 20.95
C ASN A 138 -25.53 18.08 20.29
N PRO A 139 -25.46 16.85 20.83
CA PRO A 139 -26.22 16.30 21.95
C PRO A 139 -25.59 16.60 23.32
N ALA A 140 -26.35 16.41 24.40
CA ALA A 140 -25.78 16.40 25.74
C ALA A 140 -24.75 15.25 25.89
N PRO A 141 -23.68 15.43 26.69
CA PRO A 141 -22.63 14.43 26.82
C PRO A 141 -23.16 13.12 27.39
N SER A 142 -22.79 12.00 26.78
CA SER A 142 -23.13 10.66 27.25
C SER A 142 -21.96 10.09 28.07
N PHE A 143 -22.07 10.12 29.39
CA PHE A 143 -21.04 9.58 30.29
C PHE A 143 -20.79 8.08 30.03
N GLY A 144 -21.85 7.29 29.82
CA GLY A 144 -21.70 5.87 29.51
C GLY A 144 -20.96 5.58 28.19
N LEU A 145 -20.95 6.51 27.22
CA LEU A 145 -20.11 6.37 26.02
C LEU A 145 -18.64 6.61 26.35
N ILE A 146 -18.33 7.61 27.19
CA ILE A 146 -16.97 7.90 27.63
C ILE A 146 -16.41 6.72 28.41
N ASP A 147 -17.17 6.20 29.39
CA ASP A 147 -16.74 5.08 30.22
C ASP A 147 -16.42 3.84 29.38
N ARG A 148 -17.27 3.51 28.39
CA ARG A 148 -17.02 2.38 27.48
C ARG A 148 -15.81 2.57 26.56
N ALA A 149 -15.38 3.81 26.32
CA ALA A 149 -14.21 4.08 25.49
C ALA A 149 -12.90 4.07 26.29
N LEU A 150 -12.97 4.14 27.63
CA LEU A 150 -11.81 4.12 28.52
C LEU A 150 -11.41 2.71 28.98
N VAL A 151 -12.32 1.74 28.89
CA VAL A 151 -12.15 0.34 29.29
C VAL A 151 -11.71 -0.51 28.09
#